data_AF-A0A520HB47-F1
#
_entry.id   AF-A0A520HB47-F1
#
_cell.length_a   1.000
_cell.length_b   1.000
_cell.length_c   1.000
_cell.angle_alpha   90.00
_cell.angle_beta   90.00
_cell.angle_gamma   90.00
#
_symmetry.space_group_name_H-M   'P 1'
#
loop_
_entity.id
_entity.type
_entity.pdbx_description
1 polymer ?
#
loop_
_entity_poly.entity_id
_entity_poly.type
_entity_poly.pdbx_seq_one_letter_code
_entity_poly.pdbx_strand_id
1 'polypeptide(L)'
;MASTRLTKSLKISYHRMVSSIAFYPALIAIGFLILSWLMLELDFSESGKYIKAHYSWVRLKDASTARTIVSTISGGIISLMVFSFSMVMILLNQAASQMSNRMLEGMIGNRFQQCVLGLYIGTIVYSLFLLSTIRDIESGIYVPALSIYLLLLITVSDVFVFIYFLHYVTQSAKFETIIDRVHKQTLKAIEGSAGHHQHPENIWSVPKLAPQYVYTTSSGYYQGFDRKQLLTFADQHDLIISIACAPGKFLLKGQAILIVYYNEKLDPKNLEELLVMVDFFPGQPVSLNPYYGFHQLTEVALKALSPG
;
A
#
# COMPACT_ATOMS: atom_id res chain seq x y z
N MET A 1 10.51 21.47 -18.14
CA MET A 1 9.36 21.93 -17.31
C MET A 1 8.14 21.02 -17.37
N ALA A 2 7.53 20.74 -18.54
CA ALA A 2 6.36 19.85 -18.60
C ALA A 2 6.70 18.40 -18.22
N SER A 3 7.83 17.87 -18.69
CA SER A 3 8.24 16.47 -18.43
C SER A 3 8.50 16.19 -16.95
N THR A 4 9.13 17.11 -16.21
CA THR A 4 9.43 16.95 -14.77
C THR A 4 8.20 17.04 -13.88
N ARG A 5 7.23 17.93 -14.20
CA ARG A 5 5.93 17.96 -13.51
C ARG A 5 5.09 16.72 -13.83
N LEU A 6 5.11 16.25 -15.09
CA LEU A 6 4.43 15.03 -15.52
C LEU A 6 4.99 13.78 -14.84
N THR A 7 6.32 13.62 -14.77
CA THR A 7 6.94 12.46 -14.11
C THR A 7 6.68 12.46 -12.61
N LYS A 8 6.74 13.62 -11.93
CA LYS A 8 6.40 13.73 -10.50
C LYS A 8 4.92 13.42 -10.26
N SER A 9 4.01 13.95 -11.08
CA SER A 9 2.56 13.68 -10.98
C SER A 9 2.23 12.21 -11.25
N LEU A 10 2.82 11.59 -12.27
CA LEU A 10 2.66 10.17 -12.58
C LEU A 10 3.21 9.28 -11.46
N LYS A 11 4.37 9.62 -10.88
CA LYS A 11 4.96 8.88 -9.77
C LYS A 11 4.09 8.97 -8.51
N ILE A 12 3.51 10.14 -8.23
CA ILE A 12 2.58 10.35 -7.11
C ILE A 12 1.26 9.60 -7.34
N SER A 13 0.69 9.66 -8.54
CA SER A 13 -0.56 8.95 -8.89
C SER A 13 -0.37 7.44 -8.88
N TYR A 14 0.75 6.94 -9.43
CA TYR A 14 1.13 5.53 -9.33
C TYR A 14 1.29 5.10 -7.88
N HIS A 15 1.98 5.91 -7.07
CA HIS A 15 2.14 5.60 -5.65
C HIS A 15 0.80 5.58 -4.91
N ARG A 16 -0.12 6.52 -5.19
CA ARG A 16 -1.48 6.53 -4.63
C ARG A 16 -2.33 5.34 -5.07
N MET A 17 -2.21 4.93 -6.35
CA MET A 17 -2.95 3.78 -6.87
C MET A 17 -2.44 2.48 -6.25
N VAL A 18 -1.13 2.27 -6.20
CA VAL A 18 -0.51 1.07 -5.61
C VAL A 18 -0.64 1.06 -4.08
N SER A 19 -0.69 2.23 -3.43
CA SER A 19 -0.98 2.34 -2.00
C SER A 19 -2.46 2.25 -1.66
N SER A 20 -3.35 2.18 -2.66
CA SER A 20 -4.79 2.05 -2.42
C SER A 20 -5.10 0.67 -1.86
N ILE A 21 -5.95 0.64 -0.83
CA ILE A 21 -6.41 -0.58 -0.18
C ILE A 21 -7.12 -1.52 -1.18
N ALA A 22 -7.75 -0.96 -2.22
CA ALA A 22 -8.58 -1.71 -3.18
C ALA A 22 -7.82 -2.22 -4.41
N PHE A 23 -6.59 -1.76 -4.67
CA PHE A 23 -5.90 -2.05 -5.93
C PHE A 23 -5.53 -3.54 -6.08
N TYR A 24 -4.83 -4.11 -5.11
CA TYR A 24 -4.46 -5.53 -5.13
C TYR A 24 -5.69 -6.46 -5.09
N PRO A 25 -6.70 -6.23 -4.22
CA PRO A 25 -7.91 -7.03 -4.24
C PRO A 25 -8.62 -7.04 -5.60
N ALA A 26 -8.72 -5.88 -6.25
CA ALA A 26 -9.34 -5.78 -7.58
C ALA A 26 -8.55 -6.55 -8.64
N LEU A 27 -7.21 -6.47 -8.62
CA LEU A 27 -6.36 -7.22 -9.54
C LEU A 27 -6.50 -8.73 -9.34
N ILE A 28 -6.52 -9.20 -8.09
CA ILE A 28 -6.73 -10.62 -7.76
C ILE A 28 -8.12 -11.06 -8.23
N ALA A 29 -9.17 -10.27 -7.99
CA ALA A 29 -10.53 -10.56 -8.44
C ALA A 29 -10.63 -10.71 -9.97
N ILE A 30 -9.96 -9.83 -10.73
CA ILE A 30 -9.86 -9.96 -12.20
C ILE A 30 -9.14 -11.28 -12.57
N GLY A 31 -8.07 -11.64 -11.86
CA GLY A 31 -7.39 -12.92 -12.05
C GLY A 31 -8.32 -14.13 -11.85
N PHE A 32 -9.16 -14.11 -10.81
CA PHE A 32 -10.16 -15.16 -10.56
C PHE A 32 -11.28 -15.18 -11.60
N LEU A 33 -11.67 -14.03 -12.14
CA LEU A 33 -12.63 -13.94 -13.24
C LEU A 33 -12.06 -14.56 -14.53
N ILE A 34 -10.79 -14.30 -14.84
CA ILE A 34 -10.11 -14.93 -15.98
C ILE A 34 -9.99 -16.44 -15.74
N LEU A 35 -9.62 -16.85 -14.51
CA LEU A 35 -9.52 -18.25 -14.13
C LEU A 35 -10.86 -18.99 -14.24
N SER A 36 -11.96 -18.35 -13.81
CA SER A 36 -13.30 -18.94 -13.93
C SER A 36 -13.70 -19.11 -15.39
N TRP A 37 -13.47 -18.09 -16.23
CA TRP A 37 -13.71 -18.19 -17.66
C TRP A 37 -12.91 -19.30 -18.33
N LEU A 38 -11.59 -19.39 -18.07
CA LEU A 38 -10.73 -20.45 -18.60
C LEU A 38 -11.17 -21.85 -18.14
N MET A 39 -11.55 -21.99 -16.88
CA MET A 39 -12.02 -23.27 -16.35
C MET A 39 -13.34 -23.71 -16.95
N LEU A 40 -14.28 -22.77 -17.19
CA LEU A 40 -15.53 -23.08 -17.87
C LEU A 40 -15.29 -23.52 -19.32
N GLU A 41 -14.39 -22.84 -20.04
CA GLU A 41 -14.01 -23.24 -21.41
C GLU A 41 -13.43 -24.65 -21.41
N LEU A 42 -12.55 -24.96 -20.44
CA LEU A 42 -12.00 -26.31 -20.26
C LEU A 42 -13.09 -27.33 -19.92
N ASP A 43 -14.03 -27.01 -19.04
CA ASP A 43 -15.09 -27.91 -18.59
C ASP A 43 -16.04 -28.32 -19.73
N PHE A 44 -16.32 -27.39 -20.65
CA PHE A 44 -17.20 -27.62 -21.80
C PHE A 44 -16.46 -28.10 -23.06
N SER A 45 -15.13 -28.02 -23.10
CA SER A 45 -14.32 -28.57 -24.17
C SER A 45 -14.42 -30.10 -24.27
N GLU A 46 -14.04 -30.66 -25.43
CA GLU A 46 -13.97 -32.11 -25.65
C GLU A 46 -13.03 -32.80 -24.64
N SER A 47 -11.93 -32.15 -24.26
CA SER A 47 -11.01 -32.63 -23.22
C SER A 47 -11.69 -32.71 -21.85
N GLY A 48 -12.46 -31.69 -21.46
CA GLY A 48 -13.21 -31.69 -20.21
C GLY A 48 -14.27 -32.79 -20.16
N LYS A 49 -14.99 -33.00 -21.29
CA LYS A 49 -15.94 -34.11 -21.43
C LYS A 49 -15.25 -35.47 -21.30
N TYR A 50 -14.08 -35.65 -21.92
CA TYR A 50 -13.29 -36.88 -21.82
C TYR A 50 -12.88 -37.18 -20.38
N ILE A 51 -12.37 -36.19 -19.63
CA ILE A 51 -11.99 -36.36 -18.22
C ILE A 51 -13.20 -36.77 -17.37
N LYS A 52 -14.34 -36.10 -17.54
CA LYS A 52 -15.59 -36.42 -16.83
C LYS A 52 -16.16 -37.79 -17.19
N ALA A 53 -15.90 -38.29 -18.40
CA ALA A 53 -16.32 -39.62 -18.84
C ALA A 53 -15.43 -40.73 -18.24
N HIS A 54 -14.13 -40.48 -18.12
CA HIS A 54 -13.17 -41.46 -17.61
C HIS A 54 -13.19 -41.58 -16.07
N TYR A 55 -13.39 -40.46 -15.36
CA TYR A 55 -13.39 -40.43 -13.90
C TYR A 55 -14.82 -40.23 -13.35
N SER A 56 -15.46 -41.35 -12.98
CA SER A 56 -16.84 -41.35 -12.47
C SER A 56 -17.05 -40.52 -11.20
N TRP A 57 -16.01 -40.36 -10.37
CA TRP A 57 -16.04 -39.55 -9.14
C TRP A 57 -16.07 -38.04 -9.39
N VAL A 58 -15.64 -37.58 -10.58
CA VAL A 58 -15.65 -36.16 -10.98
C VAL A 58 -17.01 -35.76 -11.57
N ARG A 59 -17.88 -36.73 -11.86
CA ARG A 59 -19.15 -36.46 -12.53
C ARG A 59 -20.23 -36.03 -11.53
N LEU A 60 -20.52 -34.73 -11.45
CA LEU A 60 -21.75 -34.27 -10.81
C LEU A 60 -22.95 -34.59 -11.70
N LYS A 61 -23.87 -35.39 -11.18
CA LYS A 61 -25.07 -35.84 -11.92
C LYS A 61 -26.31 -34.98 -11.64
N ASP A 62 -26.19 -33.92 -10.85
CA ASP A 62 -27.33 -33.13 -10.38
C ASP A 62 -26.98 -31.64 -10.32
N ALA A 63 -27.72 -30.83 -11.09
CA ALA A 63 -27.56 -29.37 -11.12
C ALA A 63 -28.00 -28.72 -9.80
N SER A 64 -28.94 -29.32 -9.07
CA SER A 64 -29.42 -28.76 -7.80
C SER A 64 -28.33 -28.88 -6.73
N THR A 65 -27.70 -30.05 -6.59
CA THR A 65 -26.50 -30.24 -5.74
C THR A 65 -25.38 -29.28 -6.11
N ALA A 66 -25.09 -29.11 -7.41
CA ALA A 66 -24.07 -28.17 -7.87
C ALA A 66 -24.35 -26.71 -7.43
N ARG A 67 -25.58 -26.23 -7.63
CA ARG A 67 -25.99 -24.89 -7.19
C ARG A 67 -25.91 -24.74 -5.67
N THR A 68 -26.32 -25.75 -4.91
CA THR A 68 -26.25 -25.76 -3.44
C THR A 68 -24.81 -25.66 -2.97
N ILE A 69 -23.88 -26.45 -3.52
CA ILE A 69 -22.45 -26.37 -3.17
C ILE A 69 -21.91 -24.97 -3.43
N VAL A 70 -22.11 -24.45 -4.65
CA VAL A 70 -21.59 -23.13 -5.05
C VAL A 70 -22.21 -22.00 -4.21
N SER A 71 -23.51 -22.06 -3.91
CA SER A 71 -24.18 -21.03 -3.11
C SER A 71 -23.79 -21.09 -1.63
N THR A 72 -23.63 -22.29 -1.06
CA THR A 72 -23.11 -22.47 0.32
C THR A 72 -21.69 -21.94 0.44
N ILE A 73 -20.81 -22.21 -0.54
CA ILE A 73 -19.45 -21.67 -0.57
C ILE A 73 -19.48 -20.15 -0.67
N SER A 74 -20.25 -19.59 -1.61
CA SER A 74 -20.35 -18.13 -1.79
C SER A 74 -20.80 -17.45 -0.49
N GLY A 75 -21.82 -17.99 0.19
CA GLY A 75 -22.28 -17.48 1.47
C GLY A 75 -21.22 -17.59 2.57
N GLY A 76 -20.56 -18.74 2.68
CA GLY A 76 -19.51 -18.99 3.65
C GLY A 76 -18.31 -18.05 3.51
N ILE A 77 -17.84 -17.81 2.27
CA ILE A 77 -16.72 -16.89 2.01
C ILE A 77 -17.13 -15.44 2.26
N ILE A 78 -18.37 -15.04 1.95
CA ILE A 78 -18.89 -13.71 2.33
C ILE A 78 -18.83 -13.54 3.85
N SER A 79 -19.26 -14.55 4.63
CA SER A 79 -19.18 -14.50 6.09
C SER A 79 -17.73 -14.39 6.59
N LEU A 80 -16.80 -15.18 6.02
CA LEU A 80 -15.36 -15.12 6.34
C LEU A 80 -14.76 -13.74 6.05
N MET A 81 -15.15 -13.12 4.93
CA MET A 81 -14.72 -11.78 4.56
C MET A 81 -15.22 -10.73 5.57
N VAL A 82 -16.52 -10.74 5.88
CA VAL A 82 -17.13 -9.79 6.83
C VAL A 82 -16.48 -9.94 8.20
N PHE A 83 -16.28 -11.17 8.67
CA PHE A 83 -15.61 -11.44 9.94
C PHE A 83 -14.16 -10.94 9.94
N SER A 84 -13.41 -11.19 8.87
CA SER A 84 -12.02 -10.74 8.73
C SER A 84 -11.91 -9.21 8.76
N PHE A 85 -12.79 -8.50 8.06
CA PHE A 85 -12.82 -7.04 8.08
C PHE A 85 -13.21 -6.50 9.46
N SER A 86 -14.21 -7.13 10.09
CA SER A 86 -14.65 -6.77 11.45
C SER A 86 -13.51 -6.91 12.46
N MET A 87 -12.74 -7.99 12.40
CA MET A 87 -11.59 -8.21 13.27
C MET A 87 -10.52 -7.13 13.10
N VAL A 88 -10.20 -6.75 11.85
CA VAL A 88 -9.24 -5.67 11.57
C VAL A 88 -9.75 -4.35 12.14
N MET A 89 -11.02 -4.01 11.93
CA MET A 89 -11.61 -2.78 12.45
C MET A 89 -11.64 -2.74 13.98
N ILE A 90 -11.97 -3.85 14.64
CA ILE A 90 -11.92 -3.96 16.11
C ILE A 90 -10.50 -3.69 16.61
N LEU A 91 -9.50 -4.27 15.98
CA LEU A 91 -8.10 -4.04 16.37
C LEU A 91 -7.61 -2.63 16.06
N LEU A 92 -8.02 -2.03 14.95
CA LEU A 92 -7.72 -0.63 14.66
C LEU A 92 -8.33 0.29 15.71
N ASN A 93 -9.58 0.05 16.11
CA ASN A 93 -10.24 0.79 17.19
C ASN A 93 -9.54 0.59 18.53
N GLN A 94 -9.13 -0.64 18.86
CA GLN A 94 -8.40 -0.96 20.08
C GLN A 94 -7.00 -0.34 20.11
N ALA A 95 -6.32 -0.34 18.97
CA ALA A 95 -5.02 0.31 18.84
C ALA A 95 -5.15 1.84 18.84
N ALA A 96 -6.22 2.41 18.29
CA ALA A 96 -6.48 3.85 18.35
C ALA A 96 -6.75 4.35 19.76
N SER A 97 -7.45 3.56 20.58
CA SER A 97 -7.67 3.92 21.98
C SER A 97 -6.35 3.84 22.78
N GLN A 98 -5.55 2.80 22.55
CA GLN A 98 -4.35 2.54 23.35
C GLN A 98 -3.08 3.22 22.81
N MET A 99 -2.98 3.55 21.53
CA MET A 99 -1.78 4.10 20.87
C MET A 99 -2.06 5.45 20.19
N SER A 100 -1.01 6.13 19.73
CA SER A 100 -1.17 7.33 18.90
C SER A 100 -1.64 6.95 17.49
N ASN A 101 -2.56 7.74 16.91
CA ASN A 101 -3.08 7.52 15.54
C ASN A 101 -1.96 7.41 14.49
N ARG A 102 -0.80 8.02 14.76
CA ARG A 102 0.39 7.98 13.89
C ARG A 102 1.00 6.58 13.74
N MET A 103 0.80 5.71 14.72
CA MET A 103 1.30 4.32 14.68
C MET A 103 0.36 3.37 13.92
N LEU A 104 -0.90 3.79 13.74
CA LEU A 104 -1.94 3.05 13.02
C LEU A 104 -1.80 3.16 11.50
N GLU A 105 -1.28 4.29 11.01
CA GLU A 105 -1.08 4.52 9.57
C GLU A 105 -0.21 3.42 8.92
N GLY A 106 0.71 2.81 9.68
CA GLY A 106 1.52 1.68 9.25
C GLY A 106 0.86 0.29 9.40
N MET A 107 -0.33 0.20 9.99
CA MET A 107 -1.12 -1.04 10.09
C MET A 107 -2.21 -1.13 9.01
N ILE A 108 -2.70 0.01 8.54
CA ILE A 108 -3.72 0.12 7.50
C ILE A 108 -3.06 -0.12 6.13
N GLY A 109 -3.58 -1.09 5.36
CA GLY A 109 -3.12 -1.34 4.00
C GLY A 109 -1.89 -2.24 3.88
N ASN A 110 -1.70 -3.19 4.82
CA ASN A 110 -0.68 -4.21 4.65
C ASN A 110 -0.98 -5.10 3.43
N ARG A 111 0.04 -5.37 2.60
CA ARG A 111 -0.04 -6.25 1.43
C ARG A 111 -0.64 -7.63 1.75
N PHE A 112 -0.35 -8.17 2.93
CA PHE A 112 -0.90 -9.45 3.34
C PHE A 112 -2.41 -9.38 3.54
N GLN A 113 -2.93 -8.35 4.23
CA GLN A 113 -4.36 -8.14 4.40
C GLN A 113 -5.08 -7.91 3.06
N GLN A 114 -4.44 -7.14 2.15
CA GLN A 114 -4.94 -6.92 0.80
C GLN A 114 -5.00 -8.21 -0.02
N CYS A 115 -4.00 -9.09 0.12
CA CYS A 115 -3.98 -10.39 -0.54
C CYS A 115 -5.10 -11.29 -0.02
N VAL A 116 -5.27 -11.40 1.30
CA VAL A 116 -6.35 -12.19 1.93
C VAL A 116 -7.72 -11.70 1.46
N LEU A 117 -7.95 -10.38 1.47
CA LEU A 117 -9.20 -9.81 0.97
C LEU A 117 -9.41 -10.08 -0.51
N GLY A 118 -8.35 -9.97 -1.31
CA GLY A 118 -8.36 -10.28 -2.74
C GLY A 118 -8.73 -11.73 -3.02
N LEU A 119 -8.21 -12.68 -2.23
CA LEU A 119 -8.57 -14.10 -2.34
C LEU A 119 -10.06 -14.31 -2.07
N TYR A 120 -10.60 -13.76 -0.98
CA TYR A 120 -12.03 -13.89 -0.68
C TYR A 120 -12.93 -13.26 -1.75
N ILE A 121 -12.60 -12.06 -2.24
CA ILE A 121 -13.34 -11.42 -3.34
C ILE A 121 -13.22 -12.26 -4.60
N GLY A 122 -12.03 -12.76 -4.91
CA GLY A 122 -11.76 -13.64 -6.06
C GLY A 122 -12.61 -14.90 -6.02
N THR A 123 -12.65 -15.59 -4.88
CA THR A 123 -13.46 -16.80 -4.68
C THR A 123 -14.95 -16.51 -4.82
N ILE A 124 -15.43 -15.37 -4.31
CA ILE A 124 -16.83 -14.93 -4.51
C ILE A 124 -17.10 -14.70 -6.00
N VAL A 125 -16.27 -13.93 -6.70
CA VAL A 125 -16.42 -13.66 -8.14
C VAL A 125 -16.42 -14.97 -8.94
N TYR A 126 -15.50 -15.89 -8.64
CA TYR A 126 -15.45 -17.22 -9.24
C TYR A 126 -16.77 -17.97 -9.00
N SER A 127 -17.25 -18.04 -7.76
CA SER A 127 -18.49 -18.74 -7.42
C SER A 127 -19.73 -18.15 -8.11
N LEU A 128 -19.84 -16.81 -8.18
CA LEU A 128 -20.97 -16.14 -8.83
C LEU A 128 -20.96 -16.37 -10.34
N PHE A 129 -19.78 -16.36 -10.96
CA PHE A 129 -19.64 -16.64 -12.39
C PHE A 129 -20.01 -18.09 -12.72
N LEU A 130 -19.57 -19.04 -11.90
CA LEU A 130 -19.99 -20.44 -12.00
C LEU A 130 -21.51 -20.59 -11.86
N LEU A 131 -22.11 -19.93 -10.86
CA LEU A 131 -23.56 -20.01 -10.60
C LEU A 131 -24.38 -19.54 -11.80
N SER A 132 -23.90 -18.52 -12.53
CA SER A 132 -24.55 -18.01 -13.74
C SER A 132 -24.57 -19.00 -14.92
N THR A 133 -23.70 -20.02 -14.86
CA THR A 133 -23.49 -20.99 -15.96
C THR A 133 -24.24 -22.30 -15.72
N ILE A 134 -24.61 -22.63 -14.47
CA ILE A 134 -25.30 -23.89 -14.14
C ILE A 134 -26.75 -23.86 -14.63
N ARG A 135 -27.04 -24.56 -15.72
CA ARG A 135 -28.37 -24.66 -16.33
C ARG A 135 -28.91 -26.07 -16.27
N ASP A 136 -30.22 -26.15 -16.05
CA ASP A 136 -30.99 -27.38 -16.25
C ASP A 136 -31.66 -27.24 -17.62
N ILE A 137 -31.36 -28.13 -18.56
CA ILE A 137 -31.86 -28.06 -19.93
C ILE A 137 -32.54 -29.38 -20.26
N GLU A 138 -33.62 -29.35 -21.04
CA GLU A 138 -34.38 -30.54 -21.45
C GLU A 138 -33.50 -31.61 -22.15
N SER A 139 -32.36 -31.22 -22.73
CA SER A 139 -31.38 -32.08 -23.40
C SER A 139 -30.27 -32.64 -22.50
N GLY A 140 -30.27 -32.32 -21.20
CA GLY A 140 -29.32 -32.84 -20.22
C GLY A 140 -28.79 -31.79 -19.23
N ILE A 141 -28.02 -32.28 -18.25
CA ILE A 141 -27.47 -31.46 -17.16
C ILE A 141 -26.14 -30.83 -17.59
N TYR A 142 -26.11 -29.51 -17.73
CA TYR A 142 -24.90 -28.72 -18.02
C TYR A 142 -24.28 -28.22 -16.72
N VAL A 143 -23.44 -29.06 -16.11
CA VAL A 143 -22.73 -28.75 -14.85
C VAL A 143 -21.22 -28.70 -15.10
N PRO A 144 -20.55 -27.58 -14.79
CA PRO A 144 -19.10 -27.46 -14.88
C PRO A 144 -18.44 -28.10 -13.65
N ALA A 145 -18.39 -29.43 -13.63
CA ALA A 145 -17.96 -30.18 -12.47
C ALA A 145 -16.49 -29.92 -12.09
N LEU A 146 -15.59 -29.81 -13.07
CA LEU A 146 -14.16 -29.54 -12.81
C LEU A 146 -13.98 -28.17 -12.15
N SER A 147 -14.72 -27.18 -12.63
CA SER A 147 -14.73 -25.82 -12.08
C SER A 147 -15.24 -25.80 -10.64
N ILE A 148 -16.25 -26.61 -10.31
CA ILE A 148 -16.77 -26.74 -8.94
C ILE A 148 -15.76 -27.40 -8.01
N TYR A 149 -15.04 -28.44 -8.46
CA TYR A 149 -13.97 -29.04 -7.65
C TYR A 149 -12.80 -28.09 -7.41
N LEU A 150 -12.45 -27.27 -8.41
CA LEU A 150 -11.46 -26.21 -8.20
C LEU A 150 -11.95 -25.19 -7.16
N LEU A 151 -13.21 -24.77 -7.24
CA LEU A 151 -13.82 -23.89 -6.24
C LEU A 151 -13.75 -24.50 -4.83
N LEU A 152 -14.01 -25.79 -4.68
CA LEU A 152 -13.86 -26.50 -3.40
C LEU A 152 -12.42 -26.43 -2.88
N LEU A 153 -11.42 -26.67 -3.73
CA LEU A 153 -10.01 -26.61 -3.37
C LEU A 153 -9.59 -25.18 -2.96
N ILE A 154 -10.05 -24.18 -3.71
CA ILE A 154 -9.85 -22.76 -3.38
C ILE A 154 -10.49 -22.44 -2.02
N THR A 155 -11.71 -22.91 -1.77
CA THR A 155 -12.43 -22.68 -0.51
C THR A 155 -11.69 -23.28 0.68
N VAL A 156 -11.18 -24.50 0.55
CA VAL A 156 -10.33 -25.12 1.59
C VAL A 156 -9.07 -24.29 1.83
N SER A 157 -8.46 -23.77 0.77
CA SER A 157 -7.31 -22.88 0.87
C SER A 157 -7.66 -21.57 1.58
N ASP A 158 -8.82 -20.98 1.30
CA ASP A 158 -9.33 -19.78 1.98
C ASP A 158 -9.50 -19.99 3.48
N VAL A 159 -9.93 -21.18 3.92
CA VAL A 159 -10.01 -21.51 5.35
C VAL A 159 -8.63 -21.52 6.01
N PHE A 160 -7.61 -22.10 5.37
CA PHE A 160 -6.24 -22.07 5.89
C PHE A 160 -5.68 -20.65 5.92
N VAL A 161 -5.91 -19.88 4.86
CA VAL A 161 -5.53 -18.46 4.78
C VAL A 161 -6.21 -17.67 5.88
N PHE A 162 -7.47 -17.94 6.19
CA PHE A 162 -8.21 -17.31 7.29
C PHE A 162 -7.61 -17.62 8.66
N ILE A 163 -7.28 -18.89 8.93
CA ILE A 163 -6.63 -19.29 10.19
C ILE A 163 -5.28 -18.58 10.36
N TYR A 164 -4.47 -18.54 9.28
CA TYR A 164 -3.20 -17.84 9.30
C TYR A 164 -3.39 -16.32 9.44
N PHE A 165 -4.42 -15.76 8.80
CA PHE A 165 -4.79 -14.35 8.91
C PHE A 165 -5.15 -13.97 10.35
N LEU A 166 -5.92 -14.81 11.06
CA LEU A 166 -6.20 -14.61 12.48
C LEU A 166 -4.91 -14.54 13.29
N HIS A 167 -4.01 -15.52 13.12
CA HIS A 167 -2.73 -15.52 13.80
C HIS A 167 -1.92 -14.24 13.49
N TYR A 168 -1.79 -13.90 12.21
CA TYR A 168 -1.06 -12.72 11.75
C TYR A 168 -1.59 -11.43 12.38
N VAL A 169 -2.90 -11.25 12.32
CA VAL A 169 -3.58 -10.04 12.81
C VAL A 169 -3.45 -9.91 14.33
N THR A 170 -3.60 -11.02 15.07
CA THR A 170 -3.39 -11.05 16.53
C THR A 170 -1.93 -10.76 16.91
N GLN A 171 -0.93 -11.33 16.24
CA GLN A 171 0.48 -11.08 16.55
C GLN A 171 0.92 -9.66 16.17
N SER A 172 0.39 -9.12 15.07
CA SER A 172 0.72 -7.78 14.59
C SER A 172 0.18 -6.68 15.50
N ALA A 173 -0.88 -6.96 16.26
CA ALA A 173 -1.46 -6.04 17.23
C ALA A 173 -0.71 -6.00 18.58
N LYS A 174 0.23 -6.92 18.83
CA LYS A 174 1.01 -6.90 20.07
C LYS A 174 1.93 -5.67 20.13
N PHE A 175 1.94 -4.99 21.27
CA PHE A 175 2.78 -3.81 21.52
C PHE A 175 4.26 -4.06 21.25
N GLU A 176 4.79 -5.19 21.72
CA GLU A 176 6.18 -5.60 21.49
C GLU A 176 6.52 -5.63 20.00
N THR A 177 5.66 -6.25 19.18
CA THR A 177 5.83 -6.32 17.72
C THR A 177 5.82 -4.94 17.08
N ILE A 178 4.96 -4.03 17.57
CA ILE A 178 4.85 -2.68 17.03
C ILE A 178 6.10 -1.86 17.38
N ILE A 179 6.54 -1.90 18.64
CA ILE A 179 7.74 -1.20 19.11
C ILE A 179 8.98 -1.71 18.38
N ASP A 180 9.17 -3.04 18.29
CA ASP A 180 10.30 -3.64 17.59
C ASP A 180 10.32 -3.26 16.10
N ARG A 181 9.16 -3.22 15.44
CA ARG A 181 9.04 -2.76 14.05
C ARG A 181 9.44 -1.31 13.89
N VAL A 182 8.96 -0.39 14.74
CA VAL A 182 9.33 1.03 14.68
C VAL A 182 10.83 1.18 14.96
N HIS A 183 11.35 0.48 15.98
CA HIS A 183 12.77 0.45 16.29
C HIS A 183 13.63 0.03 15.09
N LYS A 184 13.32 -1.11 14.45
CA LYS A 184 14.04 -1.59 13.27
C LYS A 184 13.95 -0.64 12.08
N GLN A 185 12.77 -0.05 11.83
CA GLN A 185 12.60 0.94 10.76
C GLN A 185 13.42 2.21 11.01
N THR A 186 13.45 2.66 12.26
CA THR A 186 14.21 3.84 12.69
C THR A 186 15.70 3.60 12.51
N LEU A 187 16.21 2.46 13.00
CA LEU A 187 17.62 2.10 12.87
C LEU A 187 18.05 2.02 11.40
N LYS A 188 17.24 1.37 10.55
CA LYS A 188 17.50 1.28 9.11
C LYS A 188 17.51 2.66 8.43
N ALA A 189 16.63 3.58 8.83
CA ALA A 189 16.61 4.94 8.31
C ALA A 189 17.85 5.75 8.75
N ILE A 190 18.33 5.55 9.98
CA ILE A 190 19.59 6.13 10.47
C ILE A 190 20.77 5.61 9.64
N GLU A 191 20.89 4.29 9.46
CA GLU A 191 21.97 3.67 8.69
C GLU A 191 22.01 4.18 7.23
N GLY A 192 20.84 4.27 6.59
CA GLY A 192 20.73 4.83 5.23
C GLY A 192 21.12 6.31 5.13
N SER A 193 20.93 7.07 6.23
CA SER A 193 21.34 8.47 6.31
C SER A 193 22.83 8.63 6.65
N ALA A 194 23.38 7.72 7.47
CA ALA A 194 24.77 7.77 7.93
C ALA A 194 25.78 7.51 6.79
N GLY A 195 25.47 6.63 5.84
CA GLY A 195 26.36 6.28 4.72
C GLY A 195 26.73 7.43 3.76
N HIS A 196 26.08 8.59 3.88
CA HIS A 196 26.36 9.78 3.06
C HIS A 196 27.26 10.81 3.75
N HIS A 197 27.66 10.57 4.99
CA HIS A 197 28.48 11.48 5.80
C HIS A 197 29.96 11.08 5.77
N GLN A 198 30.54 10.94 4.57
CA GLN A 198 31.98 11.19 4.44
C GLN A 198 32.15 12.70 4.56
N HIS A 199 32.40 13.19 5.78
CA HIS A 199 32.77 14.56 6.00
C HIS A 199 34.21 14.75 5.52
N PRO A 200 34.50 15.45 4.40
CA PRO A 200 35.68 16.28 4.43
C PRO A 200 35.40 17.35 5.49
N GLU A 201 36.42 17.71 6.28
CA GLU A 201 36.43 18.83 7.22
C GLU A 201 36.27 20.21 6.53
N ASN A 202 35.55 20.28 5.41
CA ASN A 202 35.19 21.53 4.77
C ASN A 202 34.05 22.15 5.57
N ILE A 203 34.46 23.02 6.50
CA ILE A 203 33.61 23.99 7.17
C ILE A 203 32.95 24.82 6.07
N TRP A 204 31.70 24.50 5.75
CA TRP A 204 30.87 25.33 4.88
C TRP A 204 30.86 26.74 5.46
N SER A 205 31.33 27.71 4.66
CA SER A 205 31.27 29.13 5.01
C SER A 205 30.14 29.77 4.22
N VAL A 206 29.37 30.64 4.89
CA VAL A 206 28.29 31.38 4.26
C VAL A 206 28.88 32.21 3.10
N PRO A 207 28.39 32.05 1.87
CA PRO A 207 28.88 32.83 0.74
C PRO A 207 28.74 34.34 1.03
N LYS A 208 29.72 35.15 0.62
CA LYS A 208 29.67 36.63 0.75
C LYS A 208 28.68 37.31 -0.22
N LEU A 209 27.71 36.55 -0.73
CA LEU A 209 26.70 36.98 -1.68
C LEU A 209 25.42 37.38 -0.95
N ALA A 210 24.65 38.29 -1.54
CA ALA A 210 23.36 38.67 -0.98
C ALA A 210 22.39 37.47 -1.02
N PRO A 211 21.76 37.09 0.11
CA PRO A 211 20.84 35.97 0.15
C PRO A 211 19.51 36.34 -0.52
N GLN A 212 19.02 35.45 -1.38
CA GLN A 212 17.68 35.51 -1.94
C GLN A 212 16.83 34.37 -1.36
N TYR A 213 15.69 34.72 -0.77
CA TYR A 213 14.82 33.76 -0.10
C TYR A 213 13.78 33.20 -1.06
N VAL A 214 13.66 31.88 -1.09
CA VAL A 214 12.58 31.17 -1.78
C VAL A 214 11.51 30.83 -0.76
N TYR A 215 10.27 31.24 -1.04
CA TYR A 215 9.14 31.10 -0.12
C TYR A 215 8.20 29.96 -0.56
N THR A 216 7.63 29.27 0.42
CA THR A 216 6.63 28.22 0.19
C THR A 216 5.36 28.79 -0.45
N THR A 217 4.84 28.09 -1.46
CA THR A 217 3.59 28.46 -2.15
C THR A 217 2.34 27.82 -1.52
N SER A 218 2.53 26.79 -0.69
CA SER A 218 1.49 26.07 0.04
C SER A 218 1.95 25.70 1.44
N SER A 219 0.99 25.45 2.35
CA SER A 219 1.28 24.92 3.68
C SER A 219 1.38 23.39 3.66
N GLY A 220 2.28 22.82 4.45
CA GLY A 220 2.42 21.36 4.57
C GLY A 220 3.68 20.91 5.31
N TYR A 221 3.82 19.60 5.50
CA TYR A 221 5.04 19.01 6.07
C TYR A 221 6.13 18.92 5.00
N TYR A 222 7.24 19.61 5.24
CA TYR A 222 8.43 19.52 4.43
C TYR A 222 9.10 18.17 4.65
N GLN A 223 9.34 17.38 3.60
CA GLN A 223 9.98 16.06 3.72
C GLN A 223 11.41 16.01 3.18
N GLY A 224 11.87 17.07 2.53
CA GLY A 224 13.18 17.12 1.89
C GLY A 224 13.09 17.63 0.46
N PHE A 225 14.05 17.22 -0.35
CA PHE A 225 14.25 17.71 -1.70
C PHE A 225 14.86 16.63 -2.58
N ASP A 226 14.62 16.72 -3.90
CA ASP A 226 15.35 15.90 -4.87
C ASP A 226 16.81 16.37 -4.96
N ARG A 227 17.69 15.73 -4.19
CA ARG A 227 19.12 16.08 -4.11
C ARG A 227 19.78 16.10 -5.49
N LYS A 228 19.44 15.17 -6.39
CA LYS A 228 20.09 15.08 -7.70
C LYS A 228 19.68 16.25 -8.59
N GLN A 229 18.39 16.57 -8.63
CA GLN A 229 17.89 17.71 -9.39
C GLN A 229 18.37 19.03 -8.82
N LEU A 230 18.39 19.18 -7.49
CA LEU A 230 18.84 20.39 -6.83
C LEU A 230 20.34 20.67 -7.08
N LEU A 231 21.18 19.63 -7.04
CA LEU A 231 22.61 19.75 -7.38
C LEU A 231 22.81 20.08 -8.86
N THR A 232 22.05 19.46 -9.75
CA THR A 232 22.15 19.74 -11.21
C THR A 232 21.74 21.18 -11.51
N PHE A 233 20.69 21.68 -10.86
CA PHE A 233 20.24 23.06 -11.00
C PHE A 233 21.28 24.05 -10.46
N ALA A 234 21.88 23.75 -9.30
CA ALA A 234 22.94 24.57 -8.73
C ALA A 234 24.17 24.67 -9.64
N ASP A 235 24.58 23.56 -10.26
CA ASP A 235 25.71 23.49 -11.19
C ASP A 235 25.43 24.27 -12.49
N GLN A 236 24.23 24.12 -13.06
CA GLN A 236 23.83 24.79 -14.31
C GLN A 236 23.78 26.32 -14.20
N HIS A 237 23.47 26.83 -13.01
CA HIS A 237 23.28 28.26 -12.76
C HIS A 237 24.38 28.88 -11.89
N ASP A 238 25.44 28.13 -11.60
CA ASP A 238 26.57 28.54 -10.73
C ASP A 238 26.10 29.25 -9.45
N LEU A 239 25.19 28.58 -8.71
CA LEU A 239 24.56 29.13 -7.51
C LEU A 239 24.72 28.20 -6.31
N ILE A 240 24.66 28.79 -5.11
CA ILE A 240 24.75 28.05 -3.86
C ILE A 240 23.38 28.06 -3.19
N ILE A 241 22.87 26.88 -2.86
CA ILE A 241 21.57 26.70 -2.20
C ILE A 241 21.80 26.22 -0.77
N SER A 242 21.30 26.98 0.20
CA SER A 242 21.21 26.58 1.60
C SER A 242 19.77 26.27 1.96
N ILE A 243 19.59 25.22 2.78
CA ILE A 243 18.28 24.73 3.17
C ILE A 243 17.94 25.32 4.53
N ALA A 244 16.86 26.10 4.61
CA ALA A 244 16.51 26.85 5.82
C ALA A 244 15.78 26.00 6.87
N CYS A 245 15.25 24.83 6.49
CA CYS A 245 14.37 24.02 7.32
C CYS A 245 14.79 22.56 7.33
N ALA A 246 14.72 21.91 8.50
CA ALA A 246 14.93 20.47 8.61
C ALA A 246 13.68 19.70 8.14
N PRO A 247 13.84 18.51 7.52
CA PRO A 247 12.74 17.61 7.20
C PRO A 247 11.87 17.31 8.42
N GLY A 248 10.56 17.27 8.19
CA GLY A 248 9.52 16.99 9.16
C GLY A 248 8.88 18.21 9.83
N LYS A 249 9.36 19.42 9.56
CA LYS A 249 8.68 20.66 10.00
C LYS A 249 7.44 20.94 9.16
N PHE A 250 6.37 21.37 9.83
CA PHE A 250 5.21 21.95 9.16
C PHE A 250 5.53 23.40 8.80
N LEU A 251 5.44 23.72 7.51
CA LEU A 251 5.66 25.07 6.99
C LEU A 251 4.34 25.68 6.54
N LEU A 252 4.16 26.96 6.85
CA LEU A 252 3.04 27.76 6.35
C LEU A 252 3.40 28.38 5.00
N LYS A 253 2.39 28.63 4.16
CA LYS A 253 2.55 29.42 2.93
C LYS A 253 3.23 30.76 3.26
N GLY A 254 4.25 31.13 2.48
CA GLY A 254 5.02 32.36 2.64
C GLY A 254 6.19 32.26 3.62
N GLN A 255 6.52 31.08 4.16
CA GLN A 255 7.74 30.88 4.92
C GLN A 255 8.93 30.59 4.00
N ALA A 256 10.12 31.09 4.35
CA ALA A 256 11.34 30.80 3.59
C ALA A 256 11.76 29.34 3.78
N ILE A 257 12.05 28.64 2.69
CA ILE A 257 12.43 27.22 2.68
C ILE A 257 13.83 26.99 2.13
N LEU A 258 14.25 27.79 1.15
CA LEU A 258 15.60 27.79 0.60
C LEU A 258 16.17 29.20 0.66
N ILE A 259 17.48 29.29 0.82
CA ILE A 259 18.28 30.50 0.71
C ILE A 259 19.22 30.29 -0.46
N VAL A 260 19.09 31.11 -1.49
CA VAL A 260 19.93 31.04 -2.70
C VAL A 260 20.92 32.19 -2.68
N TYR A 261 22.19 31.87 -2.89
CA TYR A 261 23.28 32.81 -3.06
C TYR A 261 23.64 32.81 -4.53
N TYR A 262 23.33 33.92 -5.21
CA TYR A 262 23.50 34.10 -6.64
C TYR A 262 23.77 35.59 -6.91
N ASN A 263 24.64 35.88 -7.89
CA ASN A 263 25.03 37.25 -8.22
C ASN A 263 23.90 38.06 -8.85
N GLU A 264 22.99 37.40 -9.57
CA GLU A 264 21.86 38.05 -10.24
C GLU A 264 20.55 37.73 -9.52
N LYS A 265 19.46 38.40 -9.92
CA LYS A 265 18.14 38.11 -9.37
C LYS A 265 17.59 36.81 -9.97
N LEU A 266 17.12 35.90 -9.12
CA LEU A 266 16.37 34.73 -9.59
C LEU A 266 15.12 35.18 -10.35
N ASP A 267 14.98 34.68 -11.58
CA ASP A 267 13.77 34.89 -12.34
C ASP A 267 12.60 34.05 -11.79
N PRO A 268 11.34 34.39 -12.11
CA PRO A 268 10.18 33.65 -11.61
C PRO A 268 10.17 32.16 -12.02
N LYS A 269 10.79 31.83 -13.16
CA LYS A 269 10.84 30.45 -13.67
C LYS A 269 11.76 29.58 -12.83
N ASN A 270 12.94 30.10 -12.46
CA ASN A 270 13.89 29.44 -11.59
C ASN A 270 13.32 29.23 -10.18
N LEU A 271 12.57 30.21 -9.66
CA LEU A 271 11.85 30.06 -8.38
C LEU A 271 10.83 28.91 -8.42
N GLU A 272 10.04 28.83 -9.49
CA GLU A 272 9.09 27.73 -9.67
C GLU A 272 9.78 26.37 -9.80
N GLU A 273 10.91 26.30 -10.50
CA GLU A 273 11.67 25.07 -10.68
C GLU A 273 12.27 24.56 -9.37
N LEU A 274 12.86 25.44 -8.57
CA LEU A 274 13.34 25.13 -7.22
C LEU A 274 12.22 24.60 -6.32
N LEU A 275 11.03 25.22 -6.37
CA LEU A 275 9.87 24.79 -5.58
C LEU A 275 9.33 23.42 -6.02
N VAL A 276 9.46 23.03 -7.30
CA VAL A 276 9.08 21.69 -7.78
C VAL A 276 10.01 20.60 -7.23
N MET A 277 11.27 20.94 -6.92
CA MET A 277 12.25 20.02 -6.35
C MET A 277 12.08 19.82 -4.84
N VAL A 278 11.29 20.68 -4.17
CA VAL A 278 10.92 20.52 -2.77
C VAL A 278 9.77 19.50 -2.64
N ASP A 279 9.88 18.64 -1.64
CA ASP A 279 8.87 17.63 -1.35
C ASP A 279 8.02 18.01 -0.14
N PHE A 280 6.71 18.14 -0.39
CA PHE A 280 5.68 18.23 0.63
C PHE A 280 4.84 16.96 0.59
N PHE A 281 4.69 16.30 1.74
CA PHE A 281 3.88 15.08 1.86
C PHE A 281 3.11 15.06 3.19
N PRO A 282 1.79 14.82 3.15
CA PRO A 282 1.03 14.54 4.36
C PRO A 282 1.36 13.12 4.84
N GLY A 283 2.13 13.01 5.93
CA GLY A 283 2.48 11.74 6.56
C GLY A 283 3.83 11.81 7.28
N GLN A 284 4.09 10.84 8.15
CA GLN A 284 5.33 10.75 8.93
C GLN A 284 6.05 9.41 8.68
N PRO A 285 6.50 9.13 7.45
CA PRO A 285 7.12 7.85 7.13
C PRO A 285 8.49 7.71 7.82
N VAL A 286 8.55 6.81 8.81
CA VAL A 286 9.78 6.51 9.58
C VAL A 286 10.94 6.11 8.66
N SER A 287 10.64 5.46 7.54
CA SER A 287 11.64 5.05 6.54
C SER A 287 12.36 6.22 5.84
N LEU A 288 11.76 7.42 5.80
CA LEU A 288 12.34 8.60 5.16
C LEU A 288 12.97 9.55 6.16
N ASN A 289 12.48 9.58 7.39
CA ASN A 289 13.02 10.44 8.44
C ASN A 289 13.02 9.70 9.79
N PRO A 290 14.20 9.34 10.33
CA PRO A 290 14.29 8.61 11.59
C PRO A 290 13.72 9.39 12.78
N TYR A 291 13.63 10.73 12.70
CA TYR A 291 13.03 11.56 13.74
C TYR A 291 11.57 11.18 14.02
N TYR A 292 10.82 10.74 13.01
CA TYR A 292 9.46 10.25 13.20
C TYR A 292 9.41 8.95 14.00
N GLY A 293 10.40 8.08 13.82
CA GLY A 293 10.52 6.85 14.61
C GLY A 293 10.76 7.13 16.09
N PHE A 294 11.68 8.06 16.39
CA PHE A 294 11.90 8.52 17.77
C PHE A 294 10.65 9.15 18.40
N HIS A 295 9.93 9.98 17.64
CA HIS A 295 8.67 10.56 18.11
C HIS A 295 7.64 9.48 18.42
N GLN A 296 7.45 8.50 17.54
CA GLN A 296 6.52 7.39 17.78
C GLN A 296 6.89 6.60 19.04
N LEU A 297 8.16 6.26 19.24
CA LEU A 297 8.63 5.57 20.44
C LEU A 297 8.42 6.40 21.72
N THR A 298 8.67 7.72 21.63
CA THR A 298 8.45 8.65 22.75
C THR A 298 6.96 8.75 23.11
N GLU A 299 6.07 8.82 22.11
CA GLU A 299 4.62 8.83 22.32
C GLU A 299 4.15 7.54 23.03
N VAL A 300 4.70 6.38 22.68
CA VAL A 300 4.42 5.11 23.38
C VAL A 300 4.87 5.19 24.84
N ALA A 301 6.10 5.65 25.09
CA ALA A 301 6.64 5.75 26.44
C ALA A 301 5.81 6.72 27.31
N LEU A 302 5.44 7.89 26.76
CA LEU A 302 4.60 8.86 27.45
C LEU A 302 3.20 8.32 27.74
N LYS A 303 2.57 7.61 26.80
CA LYS A 303 1.27 6.96 27.05
C LYS A 303 1.37 5.88 28.12
N ALA A 304 2.42 5.06 28.11
CA ALA A 304 2.63 4.02 29.12
C ALA A 304 2.85 4.59 30.53
N LEU A 305 3.37 5.82 30.64
CA LEU A 305 3.53 6.55 31.89
C LEU A 305 2.29 7.38 32.29
N SER A 306 1.31 7.54 31.40
CA SER A 306 0.07 8.27 31.70
C SER A 306 -0.82 7.42 32.62
N PRO A 307 -1.43 7.98 33.68
CA PRO A 307 -2.40 7.27 34.52
C PRO A 307 -3.72 6.92 33.81
N GLY A 308 -3.85 7.26 32.53
CA GLY A 308 -5.02 7.10 31.65
C GLY A 308 -4.96 8.10 30.52
#